data_AF-A0A1Q6TMK9-F1
#
_entry.id   AF-A0A1Q6TMK9-F1
#
_cell.length_a   1.000
_cell.length_b   1.000
_cell.length_c   1.000
_cell.angle_alpha   90.00
_cell.angle_beta   90.00
_cell.angle_gamma   90.00
#
_symmetry.space_group_name_H-M   'P 1'
#
loop_
_entity.id
_entity.type
_entity.pdbx_description
1 polymer ?
#
loop_
_entity_poly.entity_id
_entity_poly.type
_entity_poly.pdbx_seq_one_letter_code
_entity_poly.pdbx_strand_id
1 'polypeptide(L)'
;MSYRDYVEKYLLNGSSLENMRYETSLYSLADYLVNNDNYRIYHSPDDFFATEGQIKRLKTLAGKHLVCVSNGSHLGFLYRKEFQEALKADVLGKI
;
A
#
# COMPACT_ATOMS: atom_id res chain seq x y z
N MET A 1 -1.69 -10.56 -30.08
CA MET A 1 -1.70 -11.03 -28.68
C MET A 1 -2.05 -9.83 -27.83
N SER A 2 -3.28 -9.78 -27.33
CA SER A 2 -3.75 -8.73 -26.44
C SER A 2 -3.12 -8.88 -25.06
N TYR A 3 -3.17 -7.83 -24.23
CA TYR A 3 -2.79 -7.93 -22.81
C TYR A 3 -3.57 -9.05 -22.12
N ARG A 4 -4.87 -9.17 -22.42
CA ARG A 4 -5.72 -10.22 -21.88
C ARG A 4 -5.24 -11.62 -22.27
N ASP A 5 -4.89 -11.82 -23.55
CA ASP A 5 -4.38 -13.11 -24.04
C ASP A 5 -3.08 -13.50 -23.32
N TYR A 6 -2.21 -12.52 -23.02
CA TYR A 6 -0.97 -12.74 -22.29
C TYR A 6 -1.22 -13.14 -20.84
N VAL A 7 -2.10 -12.42 -20.13
CA VAL A 7 -2.46 -12.73 -18.75
C VAL A 7 -3.10 -14.11 -18.64
N GLU A 8 -4.06 -14.42 -19.52
CA GLU A 8 -4.74 -15.72 -19.54
C GLU A 8 -3.78 -16.87 -19.83
N LYS A 9 -2.80 -16.67 -20.71
CA LYS A 9 -1.85 -17.72 -21.10
C LYS A 9 -0.72 -17.95 -20.08
N TYR A 10 -0.23 -16.90 -19.43
CA TYR A 10 1.02 -16.96 -18.66
C TYR A 10 0.90 -16.63 -17.17
N LEU A 11 -0.14 -15.91 -16.75
CA LEU A 11 -0.26 -15.43 -15.37
C LEU A 11 -1.35 -16.14 -14.57
N LEU A 12 -2.42 -16.59 -15.23
CA LEU A 12 -3.59 -17.12 -14.53
C LEU A 12 -3.38 -18.52 -13.94
N ASN A 13 -2.54 -19.40 -14.48
CA ASN A 13 -2.26 -20.74 -13.94
C ASN A 13 -3.51 -21.53 -13.46
N GLY A 14 -4.66 -21.36 -14.12
CA GLY A 14 -5.94 -21.99 -13.75
C GLY A 14 -6.84 -21.16 -12.82
N SER A 15 -6.38 -20.02 -12.31
CA SER A 15 -7.17 -19.04 -11.56
C SER A 15 -7.92 -18.07 -12.49
N SER A 16 -9.02 -17.50 -12.01
CA SER A 16 -9.72 -16.46 -12.76
C SER A 16 -8.98 -15.12 -12.70
N LEU A 17 -9.19 -14.25 -13.70
CA LEU A 17 -8.67 -12.88 -13.66
C LEU A 17 -9.16 -12.12 -12.44
N GLU A 18 -10.40 -12.36 -12.01
CA GLU A 18 -10.97 -11.72 -10.81
C GLU A 18 -10.28 -12.19 -9.53
N ASN A 19 -9.92 -13.47 -9.42
CA ASN A 19 -9.16 -13.96 -8.27
C ASN A 19 -7.78 -13.30 -8.22
N MET A 20 -7.07 -13.24 -9.35
CA MET A 20 -5.76 -12.57 -9.42
C MET A 20 -5.88 -11.08 -9.05
N ARG A 21 -6.92 -10.39 -9.54
CA ARG A 21 -7.19 -8.99 -9.19
C ARG A 21 -7.46 -8.83 -7.69
N TYR A 22 -8.24 -9.73 -7.09
CA TYR A 22 -8.50 -9.71 -5.66
C TYR A 22 -7.23 -9.95 -4.84
N GLU A 23 -6.50 -11.03 -5.14
CA GLU A 23 -5.28 -11.43 -4.41
C GLU A 23 -4.19 -10.36 -4.44
N THR A 24 -4.04 -9.68 -5.56
CA THR A 24 -3.05 -8.60 -5.75
C THR A 24 -3.51 -7.23 -5.26
N SER A 25 -4.76 -7.09 -4.84
CA SER A 25 -5.33 -5.81 -4.39
C SER A 25 -5.17 -5.58 -2.89
N LEU A 26 -5.35 -4.33 -2.46
CA LEU A 26 -5.45 -3.99 -1.02
C LEU A 26 -6.61 -4.72 -0.31
N TYR A 27 -7.60 -5.25 -1.04
CA TYR A 27 -8.71 -5.99 -0.43
C TYR A 27 -8.27 -7.32 0.16
N SER A 28 -7.28 -8.01 -0.43
CA SER A 28 -6.75 -9.25 0.14
C SER A 28 -6.01 -9.02 1.46
N LEU A 29 -5.49 -7.80 1.67
CA LEU A 29 -4.80 -7.39 2.88
C LEU A 29 -5.74 -6.76 3.93
N ALA A 30 -7.02 -6.53 3.61
CA ALA A 30 -7.92 -5.78 4.48
C ALA A 30 -8.03 -6.37 5.89
N ASP A 31 -8.23 -7.69 6.00
CA ASP A 31 -8.31 -8.38 7.29
C ASP A 31 -7.00 -8.26 8.08
N TYR A 32 -5.86 -8.32 7.42
CA TYR A 32 -4.57 -8.13 8.08
C TYR A 32 -4.43 -6.71 8.61
N LEU A 33 -4.74 -5.71 7.78
CA LEU A 33 -4.63 -4.30 8.14
C LEU A 33 -5.53 -3.94 9.32
N VAL A 34 -6.73 -4.51 9.40
CA VAL A 34 -7.67 -4.24 10.49
C VAL A 34 -7.26 -4.91 11.80
N ASN A 35 -6.72 -6.13 11.74
CA ASN A 35 -6.57 -6.98 12.93
C ASN A 35 -5.14 -7.09 13.47
N ASN A 36 -4.13 -6.50 12.81
CA ASN A 36 -2.73 -6.60 13.23
C ASN A 36 -2.14 -5.23 13.56
N ASP A 37 -1.12 -5.23 14.42
CA ASP A 37 -0.48 -4.00 14.94
C ASP A 37 1.03 -3.94 14.66
N ASN A 38 1.58 -4.90 13.92
CA ASN A 38 3.02 -5.04 13.64
C ASN A 38 3.47 -4.39 12.32
N TYR A 39 2.77 -3.34 11.88
CA TYR A 39 3.07 -2.68 10.61
C TYR A 39 2.83 -1.17 10.70
N ARG A 40 3.41 -0.44 9.74
CA ARG A 40 3.13 0.98 9.53
C ARG A 40 3.18 1.27 8.03
N ILE A 41 2.22 2.06 7.54
CA ILE A 41 2.14 2.49 6.15
C ILE A 41 2.43 3.98 6.09
N TYR A 42 3.39 4.35 5.25
CA TYR A 42 3.67 5.74 4.91
C TYR A 42 3.14 6.05 3.53
N HIS A 43 2.46 7.19 3.41
CA HIS A 43 1.86 7.61 2.15
C HIS A 43 1.83 9.14 2.03
N SER A 44 1.51 9.63 0.84
CA SER A 44 1.39 11.06 0.57
C SER A 44 -0.05 11.39 0.12
N PRO A 45 -0.71 12.41 0.72
CA PRO A 45 -2.03 12.87 0.25
C PRO A 45 -2.03 13.37 -1.20
N ASP A 46 -0.87 13.84 -1.66
CA ASP A 46 -0.58 14.39 -2.99
C ASP A 46 0.09 13.37 -3.93
N ASP A 47 -0.02 12.08 -3.63
CA ASP A 47 0.44 11.01 -4.53
C ASP A 47 -0.40 10.99 -5.82
N PHE A 48 0.26 11.13 -6.97
CA PHE A 48 -0.40 11.14 -8.27
C PHE A 48 -1.02 9.78 -8.65
N PHE A 49 -0.47 8.68 -8.14
CA PHE A 49 -0.96 7.33 -8.46
C PHE A 49 -2.09 6.86 -7.53
N ALA A 50 -2.33 7.58 -6.44
CA ALA A 50 -3.39 7.25 -5.49
C ALA A 50 -4.46 8.34 -5.47
N THR A 51 -5.69 7.93 -5.72
CA THR A 51 -6.83 8.83 -5.58
C THR A 51 -7.17 9.10 -4.12
N GLU A 52 -7.77 10.25 -3.84
CA GLU A 52 -8.25 10.59 -2.49
C GLU A 52 -9.18 9.50 -1.92
N GLY A 53 -10.02 8.88 -2.75
CA GLY A 53 -10.90 7.79 -2.35
C GLY A 53 -10.14 6.54 -1.89
N GLN A 54 -9.05 6.18 -2.57
CA GLN A 54 -8.19 5.07 -2.16
C GLN A 54 -7.48 5.36 -0.83
N ILE A 55 -6.97 6.58 -0.65
CA ILE A 55 -6.32 7.00 0.60
C ILE A 55 -7.32 7.01 1.76
N LYS A 56 -8.54 7.50 1.54
CA LYS A 56 -9.62 7.43 2.54
C LYS A 56 -9.95 6.00 2.90
N ARG A 57 -10.09 5.11 1.92
CA ARG A 57 -10.35 3.69 2.17
C ARG A 57 -9.21 3.05 2.97
N LEU A 58 -7.96 3.32 2.61
CA LEU A 58 -6.79 2.85 3.34
C LEU A 58 -6.80 3.35 4.79
N LYS A 59 -7.18 4.62 5.02
CA LYS A 59 -7.31 5.18 6.37
C LYS A 59 -8.37 4.44 7.21
N THR A 60 -9.49 4.03 6.61
CA THR A 60 -10.51 3.23 7.32
C THR A 60 -10.02 1.84 7.71
N LEU A 61 -9.11 1.25 6.94
CA LEU A 61 -8.58 -0.10 7.19
C LEU A 61 -7.39 -0.07 8.16
N ALA A 62 -6.42 0.82 7.93
CA ALA A 62 -5.17 0.87 8.68
C ALA A 62 -5.21 1.80 9.90
N GLY A 63 -6.18 2.72 9.99
CA GLY A 63 -6.39 3.56 11.16
C GLY A 63 -5.15 4.33 11.61
N LYS A 64 -4.67 4.04 12.82
CA LYS A 64 -3.47 4.66 13.43
C LYS A 64 -2.16 4.27 12.73
N HIS A 65 -2.16 3.19 11.96
CA HIS A 65 -0.97 2.68 11.27
C HIS A 65 -0.67 3.37 9.95
N LEU A 66 -1.60 4.20 9.44
CA LEU A 66 -1.37 5.04 8.27
C LEU A 66 -0.88 6.43 8.68
N VAL A 67 0.34 6.75 8.26
CA VAL A 67 0.96 8.07 8.38
C VAL A 67 1.00 8.73 7.01
N CYS A 68 0.30 9.87 6.88
CA CYS A 68 0.32 10.66 5.65
C CYS A 68 1.22 11.89 5.84
N VAL A 69 2.19 12.08 4.96
CA VAL A 69 3.07 13.26 4.95
C VAL A 69 2.76 14.08 3.71
N SER A 70 2.48 15.37 3.86
CA SER A 70 2.19 16.24 2.72
C SER A 70 3.45 16.63 1.95
N ASN A 71 3.28 16.98 0.67
CA ASN A 71 4.36 17.41 -0.22
C ASN A 71 5.40 16.31 -0.46
N GLY A 72 4.94 15.07 -0.46
CA GLY A 72 5.75 13.90 -0.73
C GLY A 72 5.52 13.33 -2.12
N SER A 73 4.39 13.56 -2.80
CA SER A 73 4.01 12.77 -3.98
C SER A 73 4.25 11.25 -3.78
N HIS A 74 4.45 10.48 -4.84
CA HIS A 74 4.61 9.02 -4.70
C HIS A 74 5.90 8.60 -3.96
N LEU A 75 7.02 9.30 -4.17
CA LEU A 75 8.35 8.90 -3.65
C LEU A 75 9.03 9.96 -2.78
N GLY A 76 8.57 11.20 -2.83
CA GLY A 76 9.15 12.31 -2.08
C GLY A 76 8.97 12.20 -0.57
N PHE A 77 7.98 11.44 -0.07
CA PHE A 77 7.85 11.18 1.37
C PHE A 77 9.07 10.42 1.92
N LEU A 78 9.81 9.68 1.08
CA LEU A 78 11.02 8.96 1.49
C LEU A 78 12.17 9.89 1.92
N TYR A 79 12.15 11.14 1.45
CA TYR A 79 13.15 12.15 1.80
C TYR A 79 12.73 13.03 2.96
N ARG A 80 11.52 12.82 3.50
CA ARG A 80 11.00 13.56 4.63
C ARG A 80 11.70 13.10 5.90
N LYS A 81 12.10 14.06 6.73
CA LYS A 81 12.81 13.80 7.98
C LYS A 81 11.98 12.87 8.89
N GLU A 82 10.67 13.07 8.91
CA GLU A 82 9.69 12.29 9.65
C GLU A 82 9.73 10.80 9.28
N PHE A 83 9.83 10.49 7.98
CA PHE A 83 9.96 9.11 7.51
C PHE A 83 11.35 8.54 7.85
N GLN A 84 12.42 9.28 7.57
CA GLN A 84 13.78 8.82 7.80
C GLN A 84 14.09 8.55 9.28
N GLU A 85 13.57 9.39 10.18
CA GLU A 85 13.73 9.21 11.62
C GLU A 85 12.93 8.00 12.12
N ALA A 86 11.69 7.82 11.65
CA ALA A 86 10.89 6.68 12.02
C ALA A 86 11.49 5.36 11.50
N LEU A 87 11.93 5.32 10.24
CA LEU A 87 12.61 4.15 9.67
C LEU A 87 13.88 3.80 10.46
N LYS A 88 14.68 4.81 10.84
CA LYS A 88 15.86 4.59 11.70
C LYS A 88 15.45 4.04 13.06
N ALA A 89 14.40 4.55 13.69
CA ALA A 89 13.94 4.04 14.98
C ALA A 89 13.46 2.58 14.87
N ASP A 90 12.69 2.26 13.84
CA ASP A 90 12.13 0.93 13.59
C ASP A 90 13.23 -0.10 13.27
N VAL A 91 14.23 0.27 12.45
CA VAL A 91 15.33 -0.64 12.05
C VAL A 91 16.41 -0.76 13.12
N LEU A 92 16.77 0.35 13.77
CA LEU A 92 17.87 0.37 14.76
C LEU A 92 17.40 0.06 16.19
N GLY A 93 16.10 -0.22 16.38
CA GLY A 93 15.54 -0.69 17.65
C GLY A 93 15.66 0.33 18.79
N LYS A 94 15.46 1.62 18.51
CA LYS A 94 15.42 2.62 19.59
C LYS A 94 14.05 2.61 20.26
N ILE A 95 13.97 1.89 21.37
CA ILE A 95 13.07 2.19 22.50
C ILE A 95 13.74 3.27 23.35
#